data_AF-A0A382X3J8-F1
#
_entry.id   AF-A0A382X3J8-F1
#
_cell.length_a   1.000
_cell.length_b   1.000
_cell.length_c   1.000
_cell.angle_alpha   90.00
_cell.angle_beta   90.00
_cell.angle_gamma   90.00
#
_symmetry.space_group_name_H-M   'P 1'
#
loop_
_entity.id
_entity.type
_entity.pdbx_description
1 polymer ?
#
loop_
_entity_poly.entity_id
_entity_poly.type
_entity_poly.pdbx_seq_one_letter_code
_entity_poly.pdbx_strand_id
1 'polypeptide(L)'
;FPKNSDPKVKDIQLKMASMMVNPTVQADFNNAKGSLPMRLDVDTSSADACMQMGLDLIKQPEAIMRGSDDWNSPAFTNAWDDIISEFRNDPNYSVSAAMDDLEAVLTSGL
;
A
#
# COMPACT_ATOMS: atom_id res chain seq x y z
N PHE A 1 -6.90 9.13 -11.36
CA PHE A 1 -6.76 10.02 -12.53
C PHE A 1 -7.48 11.34 -12.27
N PRO A 2 -6.89 12.49 -12.60
CA PRO A 2 -7.56 13.78 -12.41
C PRO A 2 -8.87 13.83 -13.19
N LYS A 3 -9.92 14.35 -12.56
CA LYS A 3 -11.20 14.58 -13.22
C LYS A 3 -10.99 15.56 -14.38
N ASN A 4 -11.37 15.16 -15.58
CA ASN A 4 -11.21 15.96 -16.79
C ASN A 4 -12.57 16.14 -17.50
N SER A 5 -12.81 17.33 -18.04
CA SER A 5 -14.03 17.69 -18.78
C SER A 5 -13.94 17.43 -20.27
N ASP A 6 -12.74 17.27 -20.84
CA ASP A 6 -12.54 16.93 -22.25
C ASP A 6 -13.02 15.47 -22.51
N PRO A 7 -14.02 15.27 -23.39
CA PRO A 7 -14.55 13.95 -23.70
C PRO A 7 -13.49 12.97 -24.24
N LYS A 8 -12.50 13.45 -25.01
CA LYS A 8 -11.44 12.60 -25.57
C LYS A 8 -10.48 12.15 -24.48
N VAL A 9 -10.11 13.05 -23.57
CA VAL A 9 -9.25 12.68 -22.42
C VAL A 9 -9.97 11.67 -21.53
N LYS A 10 -11.25 11.89 -21.25
CA LYS A 10 -12.06 10.96 -20.46
C LYS A 10 -12.16 9.57 -21.11
N ASP A 11 -12.39 9.50 -22.42
CA ASP A 11 -12.43 8.22 -23.16
C ASP A 11 -11.10 7.45 -23.03
N ILE A 12 -9.96 8.12 -23.17
CA ILE A 12 -8.64 7.50 -23.02
C ILE A 12 -8.40 7.04 -21.57
N GLN A 13 -8.77 7.86 -20.57
CA GLN A 13 -8.67 7.47 -19.15
C GLN A 13 -9.51 6.23 -18.84
N LEU A 14 -10.71 6.11 -19.41
CA LEU A 14 -11.58 4.93 -19.24
C LEU A 14 -11.01 3.69 -19.92
N LYS A 15 -10.39 3.83 -21.10
CA LYS A 15 -9.68 2.73 -21.76
C LYS A 15 -8.51 2.24 -20.91
N MET A 16 -7.72 3.15 -20.36
CA MET A 16 -6.63 2.81 -19.44
C MET A 16 -7.16 2.10 -18.18
N ALA A 17 -8.20 2.63 -17.54
CA ALA A 17 -8.81 2.00 -16.37
C ALA A 17 -9.33 0.59 -16.69
N SER A 18 -9.97 0.40 -17.85
CA SER A 18 -10.47 -0.90 -18.32
C SER A 18 -9.34 -1.90 -18.54
N MET A 19 -8.21 -1.45 -19.08
CA MET A 19 -7.01 -2.27 -19.24
C MET A 19 -6.42 -2.67 -17.88
N MET A 20 -6.30 -1.74 -16.93
CA MET A 20 -5.74 -2.01 -15.60
C MET A 20 -6.55 -3.05 -14.80
N VAL A 21 -7.86 -3.12 -15.02
CA VAL A 21 -8.72 -4.11 -14.33
C VAL A 21 -9.02 -5.35 -15.18
N ASN A 22 -8.46 -5.49 -16.38
CA ASN A 22 -8.68 -6.69 -17.20
C ASN A 22 -8.01 -7.91 -16.52
N PRO A 23 -8.66 -9.09 -16.45
CA PRO A 23 -8.14 -10.22 -15.68
C PRO A 23 -6.83 -10.78 -16.27
N THR A 24 -6.70 -10.82 -17.60
CA THR A 24 -5.47 -11.26 -18.27
C THR A 24 -4.33 -10.28 -18.02
N VAL A 25 -4.59 -8.97 -18.18
CA VAL A 25 -3.59 -7.93 -17.88
C VAL A 25 -3.16 -7.99 -16.41
N GLN A 26 -4.10 -8.23 -15.49
CA GLN A 26 -3.79 -8.41 -14.08
C GLN A 26 -2.91 -9.63 -13.83
N ALA A 27 -3.15 -10.78 -14.46
CA ALA A 27 -2.28 -11.96 -14.33
C ALA A 27 -0.85 -11.62 -14.75
N ASP A 28 -0.69 -11.11 -15.98
CA ASP A 28 0.61 -10.86 -16.59
C ASP A 28 1.40 -9.79 -15.82
N PHE A 29 0.72 -8.69 -15.45
CA PHE A 29 1.35 -7.60 -14.71
C PHE A 29 1.78 -8.02 -13.31
N ASN A 30 0.93 -8.74 -12.57
CA ASN A 30 1.24 -9.16 -11.20
C ASN A 30 2.34 -10.22 -11.17
N ASN A 31 2.38 -11.13 -12.14
CA ASN A 31 3.47 -12.09 -12.30
C ASN A 31 4.80 -11.39 -12.59
N ALA A 32 4.80 -10.37 -13.46
CA ALA A 32 6.01 -9.60 -13.75
C ALA A 32 6.45 -8.73 -12.56
N LYS A 33 5.50 -8.20 -11.79
CA LYS A 33 5.75 -7.30 -10.65
C LYS A 33 6.09 -8.05 -9.35
N GLY A 34 5.68 -9.31 -9.22
CA GLY A 34 5.75 -10.08 -7.96
C GLY A 34 4.71 -9.62 -6.93
N SER A 35 3.54 -9.13 -7.37
CA SER A 35 2.46 -8.64 -6.49
C SER A 35 1.21 -9.52 -6.55
N LEU A 36 0.24 -9.29 -5.67
CA LEU A 36 -1.05 -9.99 -5.71
C LEU A 36 -2.07 -9.24 -6.59
N PRO A 37 -2.87 -9.96 -7.41
CA PRO A 37 -3.91 -9.32 -8.19
C PRO A 37 -5.04 -8.75 -7.32
N MET A 38 -5.52 -7.56 -7.67
CA MET A 38 -6.70 -6.94 -7.03
C MET A 38 -8.01 -7.70 -7.31
N ARG A 39 -8.02 -8.54 -8.35
CA ARG A 39 -9.18 -9.32 -8.80
C ARG A 39 -9.05 -10.76 -8.31
N LEU A 40 -10.17 -11.33 -7.86
CA LEU A 40 -10.24 -12.72 -7.37
C LEU A 40 -10.45 -13.75 -8.48
N ASP A 41 -10.78 -13.32 -9.69
CA ASP A 41 -11.06 -14.17 -10.86
C ASP A 41 -9.92 -14.18 -11.89
N VAL A 42 -8.70 -13.86 -11.44
CA VAL A 42 -7.48 -13.94 -12.24
C VAL A 42 -6.99 -15.39 -12.27
N ASP A 43 -6.54 -15.85 -13.44
CA ASP A 43 -5.85 -17.14 -13.55
C ASP A 43 -4.47 -17.05 -12.89
N THR A 44 -4.32 -17.75 -11.77
CA THR A 44 -3.10 -17.80 -10.97
C THR A 44 -2.33 -19.11 -11.17
N SER A 45 -2.66 -19.91 -12.19
CA SER A 45 -1.96 -21.17 -12.49
C SER A 45 -0.47 -20.97 -12.80
N SER A 46 -0.11 -19.79 -13.30
CA SER A 46 1.27 -19.37 -13.58
C SER A 46 1.93 -18.61 -12.42
N ALA A 47 1.24 -18.45 -11.29
CA ALA A 47 1.76 -17.73 -10.14
C ALA A 47 3.02 -18.39 -9.58
N ASP A 48 4.04 -17.58 -9.28
CA ASP A 48 5.24 -18.04 -8.60
C ASP A 48 4.97 -18.40 -7.12
N ALA A 49 5.98 -18.97 -6.45
CA ALA A 49 5.85 -19.40 -5.07
C ALA A 49 5.52 -18.26 -4.09
N CYS A 50 6.01 -17.04 -4.32
CA CYS A 50 5.76 -15.89 -3.47
C CYS A 50 4.30 -15.41 -3.62
N MET A 51 3.80 -15.36 -4.85
CA MET A 51 2.42 -15.01 -5.13
C MET A 51 1.45 -16.04 -4.55
N GLN A 52 1.75 -17.35 -4.68
CA GLN A 52 0.93 -18.41 -4.08
C GLN A 52 0.82 -18.24 -2.56
N MET A 53 1.93 -17.96 -1.87
CA MET A 53 1.92 -17.68 -0.43
C MET A 53 1.02 -16.49 -0.08
N GLY A 54 1.13 -15.38 -0.81
CA GLY A 54 0.28 -14.22 -0.57
C GLY A 54 -1.20 -14.48 -0.86
N LEU A 55 -1.53 -15.25 -1.91
CA LEU A 55 -2.90 -15.66 -2.23
C LEU A 55 -3.54 -16.53 -1.14
N ASP A 56 -2.74 -17.30 -0.40
CA ASP A 56 -3.24 -18.08 0.74
C ASP A 56 -3.41 -17.24 2.01
N LEU A 57 -2.55 -16.24 2.22
CA LEU A 57 -2.67 -15.31 3.35
C LEU A 57 -3.93 -14.43 3.23
N ILE A 58 -4.24 -13.91 2.04
CA ILE A 58 -5.42 -13.03 1.87
C ILE A 58 -6.77 -13.75 2.07
N LYS A 59 -6.78 -15.09 2.12
CA LYS A 59 -7.98 -15.88 2.48
C LYS A 59 -8.25 -15.90 3.98
N GLN A 60 -7.27 -15.47 4.79
CA GLN A 60 -7.34 -15.40 6.26
C GLN A 60 -7.55 -13.94 6.66
N PRO A 61 -8.77 -13.48 6.95
CA PRO A 61 -9.02 -12.08 7.28
C PRO A 61 -8.18 -11.54 8.44
N GLU A 62 -7.83 -12.41 9.40
CA GLU A 62 -6.96 -12.12 10.53
C GLU A 62 -5.49 -11.87 10.15
N ALA A 63 -5.06 -12.33 8.97
CA ALA A 63 -3.72 -12.07 8.43
C ALA A 63 -3.65 -10.75 7.65
N ILE A 64 -4.78 -10.06 7.46
CA ILE A 64 -4.84 -8.82 6.69
C ILE A 64 -4.72 -7.63 7.64
N MET A 65 -3.61 -6.89 7.51
CA MET A 65 -3.46 -5.57 8.10
C MET A 65 -3.67 -4.48 7.04
N ARG A 66 -4.41 -3.43 7.39
CA ARG A 66 -4.54 -2.24 6.55
C ARG A 66 -3.21 -1.48 6.53
N GLY A 67 -2.90 -0.82 5.41
CA GLY A 67 -1.72 0.05 5.33
C GLY A 67 -1.86 1.25 6.26
N SER A 68 -0.74 1.75 6.78
CA SER A 68 -0.69 2.96 7.63
C SER A 68 -1.32 4.18 6.93
N ASP A 69 -1.15 4.26 5.62
CA ASP A 69 -1.56 5.40 4.79
C ASP A 69 -3.08 5.56 4.68
N ASP A 70 -3.85 4.53 5.07
CA ASP A 70 -5.31 4.63 5.16
C ASP A 70 -5.76 5.55 6.30
N TRP A 71 -4.92 5.72 7.33
CA TRP A 71 -5.25 6.43 8.56
C TRP A 71 -4.36 7.65 8.81
N ASN A 72 -3.12 7.60 8.30
CA ASN A 72 -2.09 8.58 8.59
C ASN A 72 -1.96 9.60 7.47
N SER A 73 -1.83 10.88 7.83
CA SER A 73 -1.42 11.90 6.88
C SER A 73 0.04 11.69 6.46
N PRO A 74 0.46 12.19 5.29
CA PRO A 74 1.88 12.19 4.93
C PRO A 74 2.75 12.92 5.96
N ALA A 75 2.21 13.95 6.62
CA ALA A 75 2.90 14.67 7.68
C ALA A 75 3.15 13.80 8.92
N PHE A 76 2.11 13.07 9.37
CA PHE A 76 2.25 12.08 10.44
C PHE A 76 3.29 11.01 10.08
N THR A 77 3.19 10.45 8.87
CA THR A 77 4.07 9.35 8.42
C THR A 77 5.54 9.78 8.42
N ASN A 78 5.83 10.97 7.90
CA ASN A 78 7.20 11.51 7.91
C ASN A 78 7.72 11.73 9.35
N ALA A 79 6.90 12.32 10.23
CA ALA A 79 7.30 12.54 11.62
C ALA A 79 7.55 11.21 12.36
N TRP A 80 6.73 10.20 12.09
CA TRP A 80 6.92 8.86 12.64
C TRP A 80 8.19 8.18 12.12
N ASP A 81 8.48 8.29 10.82
CA ASP A 81 9.71 7.77 10.23
C ASP A 81 10.96 8.43 10.82
N ASP A 82 10.91 9.73 11.08
CA ASP A 82 12.00 10.47 11.73
C ASP A 82 12.24 9.96 13.17
N ILE A 83 11.19 9.84 13.99
CA ILE A 83 11.27 9.29 15.36
C ILE A 83 11.90 7.88 15.34
N ILE A 84 11.44 7.00 14.45
CA ILE A 84 11.95 5.63 14.36
C ILE A 84 13.38 5.57 13.84
N SER A 85 13.73 6.46 12.91
CA SER A 85 15.09 6.58 12.40
C SER A 85 16.05 7.03 13.51
N GLU A 86 15.71 8.08 14.24
CA GLU A 86 16.51 8.57 15.36
C GLU A 86 16.64 7.51 16.47
N PHE A 87 15.54 6.88 16.88
CA PHE A 87 15.55 5.83 17.90
C PHE A 87 16.49 4.66 17.54
N ARG A 88 16.56 4.28 16.26
CA ARG A 88 17.44 3.20 15.79
C ARG A 88 18.91 3.61 15.66
N ASN A 89 19.18 4.90 15.50
CA ASN A 89 20.51 5.40 15.20
C ASN A 89 21.23 6.04 16.41
N ASP A 90 20.49 6.47 17.44
CA ASP A 90 21.07 6.96 18.69
C ASP A 90 20.87 5.95 19.84
N PRO A 91 21.94 5.31 20.35
CA PRO A 91 21.85 4.36 21.46
C PRO A 91 21.38 5.01 22.78
N ASN A 92 21.36 6.35 22.88
CA ASN A 92 20.85 7.07 24.04
C ASN A 92 19.37 7.44 23.92
N TYR A 93 18.75 7.24 22.75
CA TYR A 93 17.34 7.51 22.57
C TYR A 93 16.51 6.39 23.22
N SER A 94 16.03 6.68 24.43
CA SER A 94 15.25 5.72 25.21
C SER A 94 13.90 5.40 24.56
N VAL A 95 13.37 4.21 24.86
CA VAL A 95 12.01 3.83 24.46
C VAL A 95 10.96 4.82 25.00
N SER A 96 11.13 5.31 26.24
CA SER A 96 10.20 6.28 26.81
C SER A 96 10.17 7.59 26.01
N ALA A 97 11.34 8.10 25.62
CA ALA A 97 11.40 9.32 24.82
C ALA A 97 10.74 9.12 23.44
N ALA A 98 10.96 7.98 22.78
CA ALA A 98 10.30 7.69 21.50
C ALA A 98 8.76 7.60 21.65
N MET A 99 8.26 7.11 22.79
CA MET A 99 6.83 7.09 23.09
C MET A 99 6.28 8.49 23.38
N ASP A 100 7.03 9.33 24.09
CA ASP A 100 6.66 10.73 24.35
C ASP A 100 6.57 11.52 23.03
N ASP A 101 7.52 11.33 22.13
CA ASP A 101 7.52 11.99 20.81
C ASP A 101 6.39 11.48 19.92
N LEU A 102 6.08 10.17 19.96
CA LEU A 102 4.90 9.63 19.28
C LEU A 102 3.59 10.24 19.82
N GLU A 103 3.44 10.38 21.14
CA GLU A 103 2.27 11.03 21.74
C GLU A 103 2.15 12.50 21.28
N ALA A 104 3.27 13.21 21.21
CA ALA A 104 3.31 14.58 20.72
C ALA A 104 2.82 14.66 19.27
N VAL A 105 3.27 13.77 18.39
CA VAL A 105 2.81 13.71 16.99
C VAL A 105 1.31 13.38 16.93
N LEU A 106 0.84 12.37 17.67
CA LEU A 106 -0.57 11.96 17.69
C LEU A 106 -1.52 13.06 18.16
N THR A 107 -1.06 13.95 19.04
CA THR A 107 -1.88 15.03 19.63
C THR A 107 -1.68 16.40 18.97
N SER A 108 -0.74 16.52 18.04
CA SER A 108 -0.38 17.77 17.37
C SER A 108 -1.45 18.34 16.43
N GLY A 109 -2.41 17.52 16.00
CA GLY A 109 -3.41 17.90 14.98
C GLY A 109 -2.89 17.85 13.54
N LEU A 110 -1.76 17.18 13.30
CA LEU A 110 -1.32 16.73 11.97
C LEU A 110 -2.29 15.72 11.31
#